data_AF-A0A917Y5I9-F1
#
_entry.id   AF-A0A917Y5I9-F1
#
_cell.length_a   1.000
_cell.length_b   1.000
_cell.length_c   1.000
_cell.angle_alpha   90.00
_cell.angle_beta   90.00
_cell.angle_gamma   90.00
#
_symmetry.space_group_name_H-M   'P 1'
#
loop_
_entity.id
_entity.type
_entity.pdbx_description
1 polymer ?
#
loop_
_entity_poly.entity_id
_entity_poly.type
_entity_poly.pdbx_seq_one_letter_code
_entity_poly.pdbx_strand_id
1 'polypeptide(L)' 'MLREKVLKEDLVRNLYRKLALVEIERALIKISCSLMEDDVYTVDDAVGELIKIIDLIEMERQGIVSDMGIS' A
#
# COMPACT_ATOMS: atom_id res chain seq x y z
N MET A 1 -31.32 -9.75 0.67
CA MET A 1 -30.87 -8.35 0.77
C MET A 1 -29.67 -8.17 1.71
N LEU A 2 -29.71 -8.61 2.97
CA LEU A 2 -28.59 -8.42 3.92
C LEU A 2 -27.28 -9.11 3.48
N ARG A 3 -27.36 -10.39 3.05
CA ARG A 3 -26.21 -11.19 2.60
C ARG A 3 -25.49 -10.61 1.37
N GLU A 4 -26.26 -10.04 0.45
CA GLU A 4 -25.74 -9.45 -0.78
C GLU A 4 -25.02 -8.11 -0.50
N LYS A 5 -25.49 -7.36 0.51
CA LYS A 5 -24.85 -6.14 0.99
C LYS A 5 -23.50 -6.45 1.65
N VAL A 6 -23.45 -7.46 2.53
CA VAL A 6 -22.20 -7.93 3.16
C VAL A 6 -21.18 -8.39 2.12
N LEU A 7 -21.60 -9.18 1.12
CA LEU A 7 -20.72 -9.63 0.03
C LEU A 7 -20.16 -8.47 -0.80
N LYS A 8 -20.95 -7.40 -1.02
CA LYS A 8 -20.47 -6.19 -1.72
C LYS A 8 -19.47 -5.41 -0.89
N GLU A 9 -19.71 -5.26 0.40
CA GLU A 9 -18.78 -4.58 1.32
C GLU A 9 -17.44 -5.33 1.40
N ASP A 10 -17.47 -6.67 1.48
CA ASP A 10 -16.28 -7.51 1.45
C ASP A 10 -15.52 -7.42 0.12
N LEU A 11 -16.24 -7.40 -1.00
CA LEU A 11 -15.63 -7.24 -2.32
C LEU A 11 -14.94 -5.89 -2.46
N VAL A 12 -15.60 -4.81 -2.07
CA VAL A 12 -15.06 -3.44 -2.13
C VAL A 12 -13.81 -3.33 -1.25
N ARG A 13 -13.86 -3.86 -0.03
CA ARG A 13 -12.70 -3.92 0.87
C ARG A 13 -11.52 -4.64 0.24
N ASN A 14 -11.75 -5.83 -0.32
CA ASN A 14 -10.69 -6.61 -0.99
C ASN A 14 -10.10 -5.87 -2.20
N LEU A 15 -10.91 -5.14 -2.96
CA LEU A 15 -10.44 -4.34 -4.09
C LEU A 15 -9.58 -3.17 -3.63
N TYR A 16 -9.95 -2.47 -2.55
CA TYR A 16 -9.12 -1.41 -1.98
C TYR A 16 -7.77 -1.93 -1.48
N ARG A 17 -7.75 -3.08 -0.83
CA ARG A 17 -6.52 -3.71 -0.33
C ARG A 17 -5.58 -4.12 -1.48
N LYS A 18 -6.14 -4.69 -2.55
CA LYS A 18 -5.38 -4.97 -3.77
C LYS A 18 -4.84 -3.70 -4.43
N LEU A 19 -5.61 -2.62 -4.45
CA LEU A 19 -5.15 -1.34 -4.98
C LEU A 19 -3.98 -0.78 -4.17
N ALA A 20 -4.09 -0.78 -2.83
CA ALA A 20 -3.02 -0.31 -1.94
C ALA A 20 -1.72 -1.09 -2.15
N LEU A 21 -1.79 -2.43 -2.30
CA LEU A 21 -0.62 -3.25 -2.61
C LEU A 21 0.04 -2.86 -3.94
N VAL A 22 -0.74 -2.67 -5.00
CA VAL A 22 -0.23 -2.25 -6.32
C VAL A 22 0.42 -0.86 -6.25
N GLU A 23 -0.12 0.05 -5.46
CA GLU A 23 0.45 1.38 -5.24
C GLU A 23 1.81 1.32 -4.53
N ILE A 24 1.92 0.48 -3.49
CA ILE A 24 3.19 0.21 -2.79
C ILE A 24 4.23 -0.37 -3.75
N GLU A 25 3.87 -1.40 -4.53
CA GLU A 25 4.78 -2.02 -5.50
C GLU A 25 5.27 -1.02 -6.54
N ARG A 26 4.37 -0.18 -7.08
CA ARG A 26 4.71 0.85 -8.05
C ARG A 26 5.67 1.88 -7.46
N ALA A 27 5.46 2.31 -6.22
CA ALA A 27 6.33 3.27 -5.55
C ALA A 27 7.73 2.69 -5.35
N LEU A 28 7.84 1.44 -4.90
CA LEU A 28 9.11 0.74 -4.72
C LEU A 28 9.90 0.61 -6.03
N ILE A 29 9.24 0.20 -7.12
CA ILE A 29 9.86 0.10 -8.44
C ILE A 29 10.38 1.47 -8.88
N LYS A 30 9.56 2.52 -8.74
CA LYS A 30 9.95 3.88 -9.15
C LYS A 30 11.20 4.36 -8.41
N ILE A 31 11.22 4.25 -7.08
CA ILE A 31 12.38 4.65 -6.27
C ILE A 31 13.60 3.83 -6.66
N SER A 32 13.43 2.52 -6.87
CA SER A 32 14.54 1.63 -7.25
C SER A 32 15.12 2.04 -8.60
N CYS A 33 14.28 2.32 -9.61
CA CYS A 33 14.72 2.85 -10.90
C CYS A 33 15.39 4.21 -10.76
N SER A 34 14.84 5.12 -9.96
CA SER A 34 15.42 6.45 -9.73
C SER A 34 16.75 6.41 -9.00
N LEU A 35 16.94 5.47 -8.05
CA LEU A 35 18.22 5.23 -7.39
C LEU A 35 19.24 4.55 -8.31
N MET A 36 18.80 3.76 -9.28
CA MET A 36 19.68 3.15 -10.29
C MET A 36 20.13 4.15 -11.35
N GLU A 37 19.35 5.20 -11.60
CA GLU A 37 19.67 6.30 -12.53
C GLU A 37 20.36 7.45 -11.77
N ASP A 38 21.66 7.25 -11.53
CA ASP A 38 22.53 7.88 -10.51
C ASP A 38 22.86 9.39 -10.66
N ASP A 39 22.17 10.19 -11.47
CA ASP A 39 22.65 11.58 -11.72
C ASP A 39 21.85 12.70 -11.04
N VAL A 40 20.66 12.43 -10.48
CA VAL A 40 19.81 13.51 -9.87
C VAL A 40 19.05 13.07 -8.61
N TYR A 41 18.76 11.77 -8.44
CA TYR A 41 17.93 11.29 -7.34
C TYR A 41 18.76 10.99 -6.09
N THR A 42 18.67 11.85 -5.09
CA THR A 42 19.54 11.76 -3.92
C THR A 42 19.04 10.71 -2.92
N VAL A 43 19.92 10.27 -2.03
CA VAL A 43 19.56 9.41 -0.88
C VAL A 43 18.42 10.05 -0.06
N ASP A 44 18.42 11.38 0.07
CA ASP A 44 17.39 12.12 0.82
C ASP A 44 16.01 12.03 0.13
N ASP A 45 15.96 12.10 -1.21
CA ASP A 45 14.73 11.91 -1.99
C ASP A 45 14.17 10.49 -1.81
N ALA A 46 15.05 9.49 -1.82
CA ALA A 46 14.67 8.10 -1.61
C ALA A 46 14.15 7.83 -0.19
N VAL A 47 14.78 8.41 0.85
CA VAL A 47 14.31 8.30 2.24
C VAL A 47 12.88 8.86 2.37
N GLY A 48 12.60 10.01 1.75
CA GLY A 48 11.26 10.62 1.78
C GLY A 48 10.18 9.73 1.16
N GLU A 49 10.46 9.11 0.02
CA GLU A 49 9.51 8.19 -0.62
C GLU A 49 9.40 6.84 0.12
N LEU A 50 10.48 6.34 0.72
CA LEU A 50 10.45 5.13 1.55
C LEU A 50 9.59 5.30 2.81
N ILE A 51 9.60 6.48 3.43
CA ILE A 51 8.70 6.79 4.55
C ILE A 51 7.23 6.69 4.13
N LYS A 52 6.88 7.23 2.95
CA LYS A 52 5.50 7.12 2.41
C LYS A 52 5.09 5.68 2.16
N ILE A 53 6.02 4.84 1.70
CA ILE A 53 5.79 3.41 1.53
C ILE A 53 5.56 2.71 2.87
N ILE A 54 6.33 3.05 3.91
CA ILE A 54 6.14 2.52 5.26
C ILE A 54 4.73 2.85 5.79
N ASP A 55 4.25 4.07 5.59
CA ASP A 55 2.89 4.47 6.00
C ASP A 55 1.82 3.65 5.26
N LEU A 56 1.97 3.45 3.95
CA LEU A 56 1.05 2.63 3.14
C LEU A 56 1.04 1.16 3.60
N ILE A 57 2.22 0.60 3.94
CA ILE A 57 2.35 -0.76 4.48
C ILE A 57 1.63 -0.86 5.83
N GLU A 58 1.80 0.12 6.71
CA GLU A 58 1.18 0.10 8.03
C GLU A 58 -0.36 0.26 7.93
N MET A 59 -0.86 1.06 6.98
CA MET A 59 -2.30 1.14 6.67
C MET A 59 -2.86 -0.21 6.21
N GLU A 60 -2.20 -0.88 5.27
CA GLU A 60 -2.62 -2.21 4.81
C GLU A 60 -2.54 -3.24 5.95
N ARG A 61 -1.52 -3.16 6.81
CA ARG A 61 -1.37 -4.01 7.99
C ARG A 61 -2.49 -3.79 9.01
N GLN A 62 -2.90 -2.56 9.26
CA GLN A 62 -4.06 -2.26 10.11
C GLN A 62 -5.36 -2.80 9.50
N GLY A 63 -5.50 -2.73 8.18
CA GLY A 63 -6.59 -3.39 7.44
C GLY A 63 -6.60 -4.91 7.63
N ILE A 64 -5.44 -5.57 7.55
CA ILE A 64 -5.27 -7.00 7.85
C ILE A 64 -5.69 -7.33 9.28
N VAL A 65 -5.19 -6.57 10.26
CA VAL A 65 -5.43 -6.80 11.70
C VAL A 65 -6.92 -6.64 12.04
N SER A 66 -7.56 -5.60 11.48
CA SER A 66 -9.00 -5.35 11.63
C SER A 66 -9.84 -6.49 11.05
N ASP A 67 -9.44 -7.05 9.91
CA ASP A 67 -10.11 -8.20 9.28
C ASP A 67 -9.90 -9.51 10.06
N MET A 68 -8.84 -9.64 10.87
CA MET A 68 -8.60 -10.78 11.75
C MET A 68 -9.33 -10.70 13.10
N GLY A 69 -9.98 -9.58 13.41
CA GLY A 69 -10.67 -9.36 14.70
C GLY A 69 -9.72 -9.28 15.90
N ILE A 70 -8.44 -8.99 15.67
CA ILE A 70 -7.45 -8.78 16.72
C ILE A 70 -7.47 -7.28 17.04
N SER A 71 -8.11 -6.90 18.14
CA SER A 71 -8.20 -5.52 18.65
C SER A 71 -7.29 -5.34 19.86
#